data_AF-B6VET7-F1
#
_entry.id   AF-B6VET7-F1
#
_cell.length_a   1.000
_cell.length_b   1.000
_cell.length_c   1.000
_cell.angle_alpha   90.00
_cell.angle_beta   90.00
_cell.angle_gamma   90.00
#
_symmetry.space_group_name_H-M   'P 1'
#
loop_
_entity.id
_entity.type
_entity.pdbx_description
1 polymer ?
#
loop_
_entity_poly.entity_id
_entity_poly.type
_entity_poly.pdbx_seq_one_letter_code
_entity_poly.pdbx_strand_id
1 'polypeptide(L)'
;RPENWAMVEKEYYYIAGFCLTVSAESIQLVAEHAAANKVVSMNLSAPFICEFFKDRHDVLPYMDSVYGNAVASTISRVHGWETDNVEDIAYISQWTASGAHYSITVITQGADPVVAEDGKVTLCTVIPMPVYRLVDTNGAGDAS
;
A
#
# COMPACT_ATOMS: atom_id res chain seq x y z
N ARG A 1 7.57 -5.20 25.36
CA ARG A 1 7.91 -6.45 26.11
C ARG A 1 9.01 -7.16 25.34
N PRO A 2 9.99 -7.82 26.00
CA PRO A 2 11.13 -8.47 25.33
C PRO A 2 10.72 -9.48 24.25
N GLU A 3 9.57 -10.13 24.46
CA GLU A 3 8.97 -11.13 23.56
C GLU A 3 8.55 -10.56 22.19
N ASN A 4 8.23 -9.26 22.11
CA ASN A 4 7.84 -8.62 20.85
C ASN A 4 9.04 -8.25 19.98
N TRP A 5 10.24 -8.16 20.56
CA TRP A 5 11.44 -7.71 19.83
C TRP A 5 11.95 -8.77 18.83
N ALA A 6 11.73 -10.06 19.12
CA ALA A 6 12.03 -11.15 18.19
C ALA A 6 11.20 -11.07 16.88
N MET A 7 10.04 -10.42 16.90
CA MET A 7 9.22 -10.16 15.71
C MET A 7 9.77 -8.99 14.87
N VAL A 8 10.60 -8.14 15.47
CA VAL A 8 11.30 -7.02 14.82
C VAL A 8 12.61 -7.48 14.17
N GLU A 9 13.05 -8.73 14.40
CA GLU A 9 14.17 -9.35 13.67
C GLU A 9 13.76 -9.98 12.34
N LYS A 10 12.48 -9.87 11.94
CA LYS A 10 12.01 -10.40 10.65
C LYS A 10 12.50 -9.54 9.48
N GLU A 11 12.60 -10.18 8.32
CA GLU A 11 13.08 -9.56 7.08
C GLU A 11 11.96 -8.83 6.29
N TYR A 12 10.70 -9.17 6.57
CA TYR A 12 9.54 -8.64 5.87
C TYR A 12 8.45 -8.21 6.86
N TYR A 13 7.91 -7.01 6.66
CA TYR A 13 6.79 -6.46 7.41
C TYR A 13 5.65 -6.12 6.47
N TYR A 14 4.43 -6.49 6.85
CA TYR A 14 3.23 -6.07 6.16
C TYR A 14 2.30 -5.39 7.16
N ILE A 15 1.92 -4.16 6.86
CA ILE A 15 1.13 -3.30 7.72
C ILE A 15 -0.19 -3.00 7.04
N ALA A 16 -1.30 -3.29 7.71
CA ALA A 16 -2.61 -2.85 7.24
C ALA A 16 -2.81 -1.36 7.55
N GLY A 17 -3.41 -0.60 6.64
CA GLY A 17 -3.68 0.83 6.77
C GLY A 17 -4.60 1.14 7.96
N PHE A 18 -5.39 0.17 8.42
CA PHE A 18 -6.11 0.25 9.69
C PHE A 18 -5.21 0.58 10.89
N CYS A 19 -3.93 0.19 10.87
CA CYS A 19 -2.96 0.54 11.91
C CYS A 19 -2.72 2.06 11.99
N LEU A 20 -2.94 2.81 10.90
CA LEU A 20 -2.91 4.28 10.91
C LEU A 20 -3.95 4.87 11.85
N THR A 21 -5.04 4.16 12.16
CA THR A 21 -6.04 4.65 13.14
C THR A 21 -5.55 4.56 14.58
N VAL A 22 -4.60 3.66 14.84
CA VAL A 22 -4.13 3.32 16.18
C VAL A 22 -2.82 4.05 16.50
N SER A 23 -1.78 3.85 15.69
CA SER A 23 -0.45 4.43 15.97
C SER A 23 0.41 4.52 14.71
N ALA A 24 0.53 5.73 14.16
CA ALA A 24 1.51 6.04 13.10
C ALA A 24 2.95 5.99 13.62
N GLU A 25 3.17 6.41 14.87
CA GLU A 25 4.48 6.36 15.54
C GLU A 25 5.06 4.94 15.57
N SER A 26 4.22 3.93 15.84
CA SER A 26 4.65 2.53 15.82
C SER A 26 5.04 2.06 14.43
N ILE A 27 4.32 2.52 13.39
CA ILE A 27 4.63 2.20 11.99
C ILE A 27 5.99 2.80 11.61
N GLN A 28 6.20 4.07 11.94
CA GLN A 28 7.46 4.75 11.67
C GLN A 28 8.63 4.08 12.38
N LEU A 29 8.49 3.71 13.65
CA LEU A 29 9.54 2.98 14.39
C LEU A 29 9.90 1.64 13.74
N VAL A 30 8.92 0.90 13.23
CA VAL A 30 9.17 -0.35 12.48
C VAL A 30 9.88 -0.05 11.17
N ALA A 31 9.45 0.99 10.45
CA ALA A 31 10.03 1.37 9.17
C ALA A 31 11.48 1.83 9.30
N GLU A 32 11.80 2.67 10.30
CA GLU A 32 13.17 3.09 10.60
C GLU A 32 14.07 1.91 11.01
N HIS A 33 13.54 0.94 11.76
CA HIS A 33 14.28 -0.28 12.08
C HIS A 33 14.56 -1.13 10.83
N ALA A 34 13.65 -1.14 9.86
CA ALA A 34 13.74 -1.94 8.66
C ALA A 34 14.61 -1.32 7.56
N ALA A 35 14.75 0.02 7.54
CA ALA A 35 15.37 0.83 6.49
C ALA A 35 16.80 0.43 6.06
N ALA A 36 17.49 -0.42 6.82
CA ALA A 36 18.83 -0.87 6.45
C ALA A 36 18.83 -2.02 5.44
N ASN A 37 18.04 -3.08 5.67
CA ASN A 37 18.14 -4.34 4.93
C ASN A 37 16.82 -5.13 4.83
N LYS A 38 15.70 -4.58 5.30
CA LYS A 38 14.42 -5.31 5.45
C LYS A 38 13.34 -4.62 4.63
N VAL A 39 12.33 -5.38 4.24
CA VAL A 39 11.24 -4.89 3.39
C VAL A 39 10.02 -4.54 4.24
N VAL A 40 9.48 -3.34 4.05
CA VAL A 40 8.26 -2.87 4.68
C VAL A 40 7.20 -2.55 3.64
N SER A 41 6.08 -3.22 3.78
CA SER A 41 4.93 -3.10 2.91
C SER A 41 3.73 -2.55 3.68
N MET A 42 2.92 -1.71 3.04
CA MET A 42 1.65 -1.26 3.63
C MET A 42 0.49 -1.39 2.64
N ASN A 43 -0.68 -1.79 3.11
CA ASN A 43 -1.91 -1.70 2.34
C ASN A 43 -2.71 -0.48 2.83
N LEU A 44 -3.18 0.38 1.93
CA LEU A 44 -4.01 1.55 2.26
C LEU A 44 -5.39 1.15 2.82
N SER A 45 -5.76 -0.12 2.68
CA SER A 45 -6.94 -0.81 3.22
C SER A 45 -8.29 -0.31 2.73
N ALA A 46 -8.63 0.97 2.91
CA ALA A 46 -9.93 1.49 2.57
C ALA A 46 -9.94 3.01 2.31
N PRO A 47 -10.89 3.52 1.50
CA PRO A 47 -11.05 4.95 1.24
C PRO A 47 -11.11 5.81 2.51
N PHE A 48 -11.86 5.39 3.53
CA PHE A 48 -12.02 6.19 4.74
C PHE A 48 -10.68 6.37 5.50
N ILE A 49 -9.77 5.40 5.41
CA ILE A 49 -8.43 5.53 6.00
C ILE A 49 -7.69 6.68 5.31
N CYS A 50 -7.67 6.67 3.99
CA CYS A 50 -7.01 7.70 3.19
C CYS A 50 -7.61 9.10 3.45
N GLU A 51 -8.93 9.19 3.62
CA GLU A 51 -9.63 10.47 3.80
C GLU A 51 -9.45 11.06 5.19
N PHE A 52 -9.68 10.27 6.23
CA PHE A 52 -9.74 10.76 7.61
C PHE A 52 -8.38 10.71 8.31
N PHE A 53 -7.43 9.94 7.81
CA PHE A 53 -6.09 9.80 8.40
C PHE A 53 -4.98 10.29 7.46
N LYS A 54 -5.29 11.20 6.54
CA LYS A 54 -4.30 11.75 5.59
C LYS A 54 -3.09 12.35 6.29
N ASP A 55 -3.27 12.94 7.47
CA ASP A 55 -2.19 13.60 8.21
C ASP A 55 -1.16 12.59 8.74
N ARG A 56 -1.47 11.29 8.67
CA ARG A 56 -0.59 10.16 9.02
C ARG A 56 0.02 9.48 7.79
N HIS A 57 -0.15 10.04 6.60
CA HIS A 57 0.48 9.56 5.37
C HIS A 57 1.96 9.92 5.27
N ASP A 58 2.50 10.62 6.26
CA ASP A 58 3.94 10.87 6.45
C ASP A 58 4.76 9.59 6.62
N VAL A 59 4.11 8.47 6.95
CA VAL A 59 4.75 7.15 6.99
C VAL A 59 4.95 6.50 5.61
N LEU A 60 4.19 6.92 4.59
CA LEU A 60 4.19 6.29 3.26
C LEU A 60 5.56 6.31 2.57
N PRO A 61 6.37 7.40 2.64
CA PRO A 61 7.71 7.40 2.07
C PRO A 61 8.64 6.31 2.63
N TYR A 62 8.38 5.76 3.82
CA TYR A 62 9.23 4.73 4.41
C TYR A 62 8.83 3.30 4.00
N MET A 63 7.84 3.14 3.10
CA MET A 63 7.38 1.84 2.63
C MET A 63 8.10 1.49 1.32
N ASP A 64 8.62 0.26 1.20
CA ASP A 64 9.18 -0.26 -0.05
C ASP A 64 8.07 -0.63 -1.04
N SER A 65 6.87 -0.94 -0.55
CA SER A 65 5.71 -1.21 -1.41
C SER A 65 4.39 -0.77 -0.76
N VAL A 66 3.52 -0.14 -1.54
CA VAL A 66 2.15 0.21 -1.11
C VAL A 66 1.10 -0.44 -1.98
N TYR A 67 0.10 -1.03 -1.32
CA TYR A 67 -1.02 -1.73 -1.95
C TYR A 67 -2.31 -0.94 -1.74
N GLY A 68 -3.19 -0.93 -2.74
CA GLY A 68 -4.48 -0.29 -2.65
C GLY A 68 -5.54 -1.03 -3.45
N ASN A 69 -6.69 -1.28 -2.82
CA ASN A 69 -7.88 -1.77 -3.52
C ASN A 69 -8.97 -0.71 -3.45
N ALA A 70 -9.51 -0.29 -4.60
CA ALA A 70 -10.57 0.72 -4.68
C ALA A 70 -10.26 2.06 -3.96
N VAL A 71 -8.98 2.40 -3.76
CA VAL A 71 -8.52 3.62 -3.07
C VAL A 71 -7.93 4.69 -4.00
N ALA A 72 -7.76 4.39 -5.29
CA ALA A 72 -7.04 5.25 -6.23
C ALA A 72 -7.64 6.66 -6.36
N SER A 73 -8.95 6.75 -6.62
CA SER A 73 -9.63 8.04 -6.72
C SER A 73 -9.59 8.82 -5.40
N THR A 74 -9.69 8.11 -4.27
CA THR A 74 -9.60 8.71 -2.94
C THR A 74 -8.21 9.29 -2.68
N ILE A 75 -7.14 8.55 -2.96
CA ILE A 75 -5.77 9.02 -2.70
C ILE A 75 -5.45 10.23 -3.59
N SER A 76 -5.85 10.19 -4.86
CA SER A 76 -5.71 11.32 -5.80
C SER A 76 -6.39 12.59 -5.28
N ARG A 77 -7.64 12.46 -4.83
CA ARG A 77 -8.41 13.59 -4.28
C ARG A 77 -7.80 14.14 -3.00
N VAL A 78 -7.38 13.27 -2.08
CA VAL A 78 -6.83 13.66 -0.77
C VAL A 78 -5.52 14.41 -0.92
N HIS A 79 -4.68 14.02 -1.88
CA HIS A 79 -3.39 14.65 -2.17
C HIS A 79 -3.45 15.72 -3.26
N GLY A 80 -4.61 15.95 -3.87
CA GLY A 80 -4.82 17.03 -4.85
C GLY A 80 -4.15 16.80 -6.20
N TRP A 81 -4.10 15.54 -6.68
CA TRP A 81 -3.41 15.18 -7.93
C TRP A 81 -4.23 15.41 -9.20
N GLU A 82 -5.50 15.83 -9.06
CA GLU A 82 -6.39 16.20 -10.19
C GLU A 82 -6.45 15.17 -11.33
N THR A 83 -6.31 13.87 -11.01
CA THR A 83 -6.40 12.77 -11.98
C THR A 83 -7.24 11.61 -11.44
N ASP A 84 -8.02 10.98 -12.31
CA ASP A 84 -8.71 9.71 -12.02
C ASP A 84 -8.05 8.52 -12.73
N ASN A 85 -6.94 8.76 -13.46
CA ASN A 85 -6.22 7.72 -14.17
C ASN A 85 -5.40 6.87 -13.18
N VAL A 86 -5.71 5.58 -13.12
CA VAL A 86 -5.11 4.63 -12.16
C VAL A 86 -3.62 4.44 -12.39
N GLU A 87 -3.15 4.49 -13.63
CA GLU A 87 -1.75 4.39 -14.00
C GLU A 87 -0.97 5.61 -13.52
N ASP A 88 -1.50 6.81 -13.74
CA ASP A 88 -0.92 8.05 -13.22
C ASP A 88 -0.88 8.03 -11.69
N ILE A 89 -1.97 7.61 -11.05
CA ILE A 89 -2.08 7.51 -9.59
C ILE A 89 -1.06 6.51 -9.06
N ALA A 90 -0.93 5.33 -9.67
CA ALA A 90 0.07 4.34 -9.27
C ALA A 90 1.50 4.89 -9.42
N TYR A 91 1.79 5.57 -10.52
CA TYR A 91 3.09 6.21 -10.74
C TYR A 91 3.41 7.27 -9.68
N ILE A 92 2.48 8.16 -9.38
CA ILE A 92 2.66 9.24 -8.39
C ILE A 92 2.73 8.69 -6.96
N SER A 93 2.07 7.56 -6.68
CA SER A 93 2.03 6.92 -5.36
C SER A 93 3.28 6.10 -5.03
N GLN A 94 4.33 6.10 -5.87
CA GLN A 94 5.65 5.55 -5.55
C GLN A 94 6.36 6.43 -4.51
N TRP A 95 5.80 6.50 -3.30
CA TRP A 95 6.34 7.28 -2.19
C TRP A 95 7.67 6.68 -1.75
N THR A 96 8.75 7.46 -1.82
CA THR A 96 10.09 7.03 -1.40
C THR A 96 10.77 8.08 -0.55
N ALA A 97 11.21 7.67 0.63
CA ALA A 97 12.18 8.34 1.47
C ALA A 97 13.61 7.90 1.07
N SER A 98 14.59 8.77 1.37
CA SER A 98 16.00 8.45 1.16
C SER A 98 16.41 7.22 1.98
N GLY A 99 16.76 6.13 1.30
CA GLY A 99 17.18 4.87 1.93
C GLY A 99 16.24 3.69 1.69
N ALA A 100 15.04 3.90 1.15
CA ALA A 100 14.19 2.82 0.67
C ALA A 100 14.87 2.08 -0.50
N HIS A 101 14.79 0.76 -0.52
CA HIS A 101 15.53 -0.07 -1.48
C HIS A 101 14.95 0.02 -2.90
N TYR A 102 13.65 0.28 -3.00
CA TYR A 102 12.85 0.50 -4.21
C TYR A 102 11.45 0.99 -3.78
N SER A 103 10.62 1.50 -4.70
CA SER A 103 9.22 1.87 -4.39
C SER A 103 8.27 1.24 -5.40
N ILE A 104 7.42 0.32 -4.92
CA ILE A 104 6.39 -0.34 -5.73
C ILE A 104 5.01 0.13 -5.27
N THR A 105 4.16 0.54 -6.20
CA THR A 105 2.74 0.72 -5.95
C THR A 105 1.93 -0.32 -6.71
N VAL A 106 1.05 -1.03 -6.00
CA VAL A 106 0.08 -1.95 -6.61
C VAL A 106 -1.32 -1.44 -6.33
N ILE A 107 -2.06 -1.12 -7.38
CA ILE A 107 -3.48 -0.75 -7.29
C ILE A 107 -4.30 -1.84 -7.97
N THR A 108 -5.07 -2.58 -7.18
CA THR A 108 -6.00 -3.59 -7.69
C THR A 108 -7.37 -2.96 -7.97
N GLN A 109 -7.94 -3.19 -9.14
CA GLN A 109 -9.31 -2.78 -9.50
C GLN A 109 -10.09 -3.93 -10.15
N GLY A 110 -10.31 -5.02 -9.42
CA GLY A 110 -10.97 -6.20 -9.97
C GLY A 110 -10.04 -6.95 -10.93
N ALA A 111 -10.40 -7.02 -12.21
CA ALA A 111 -9.69 -7.85 -13.19
C ALA A 111 -8.40 -7.22 -13.77
N ASP A 112 -8.21 -5.91 -13.57
CA ASP A 112 -7.12 -5.15 -14.20
C ASP A 112 -6.28 -4.41 -13.15
N PRO A 113 -5.47 -5.12 -12.33
CA PRO A 113 -4.49 -4.49 -11.45
C PRO A 113 -3.41 -3.73 -12.22
N VAL A 114 -3.01 -2.61 -11.65
CA VAL A 114 -1.94 -1.73 -12.12
C VAL A 114 -0.78 -1.81 -11.15
N VAL A 115 0.43 -2.01 -11.68
CA VAL A 115 1.68 -2.02 -10.90
C VAL A 115 2.57 -0.90 -11.41
N ALA A 116 3.05 -0.04 -10.52
CA ALA A 116 4.09 0.94 -10.78
C ALA A 116 5.35 0.57 -9.97
N GLU A 117 6.49 0.49 -10.65
CA GLU A 117 7.80 0.16 -10.06
C GLU A 117 8.88 0.97 -10.77
N ASP A 118 9.74 1.66 -10.02
CA ASP A 118 10.86 2.47 -10.51
C ASP A 118 10.49 3.41 -11.68
N GLY A 119 9.32 4.05 -11.59
CA GLY A 119 8.84 4.97 -12.62
C GLY A 119 8.30 4.27 -13.88
N LYS A 120 8.05 2.97 -13.82
CA LYS A 120 7.43 2.22 -14.91
C LYS A 120 6.08 1.67 -14.47
N VAL A 121 5.05 1.91 -15.28
CA VAL A 121 3.71 1.36 -15.06
C VAL A 121 3.49 0.14 -15.96
N THR A 122 2.93 -0.92 -15.38
CA THR A 122 2.57 -2.17 -16.05
C THR A 122 1.14 -2.54 -15.69
N LEU A 123 0.33 -2.82 -16.72
CA LEU A 123 -1.00 -3.39 -16.55
C LEU A 123 -0.92 -4.92 -16.49
N CYS A 124 -1.43 -5.50 -15.42
CA CYS A 124 -1.42 -6.94 -15.21
C CYS A 124 -2.82 -7.51 -15.45
N THR A 125 -3.06 -8.15 -16.59
CA THR A 125 -4.38 -8.73 -16.89
C THR A 125 -4.61 -9.99 -16.05
N VAL A 126 -5.66 -10.01 -15.22
CA VAL A 126 -6.04 -11.20 -14.45
C VAL A 126 -6.94 -12.09 -15.31
N ILE A 127 -6.80 -13.41 -15.16
CA ILE A 127 -7.68 -14.36 -15.84
C ILE A 127 -9.10 -14.17 -15.30
N PRO A 128 -10.07 -13.74 -16.12
CA PRO A 128 -11.41 -13.44 -15.64
C PRO A 128 -12.10 -14.72 -15.16
N MET A 129 -12.66 -14.67 -13.95
CA MET A 129 -13.53 -15.74 -13.46
C MET A 129 -14.99 -15.45 -13.83
N PRO A 130 -15.74 -16.48 -14.29
CA PRO A 130 -17.18 -16.34 -14.49
C PRO A 130 -17.90 -15.93 -13.21
N VAL A 131 -18.82 -14.96 -13.29
CA VAL A 131 -19.53 -14.41 -12.11
C VAL A 131 -20.24 -15.48 -11.28
N TYR A 132 -20.75 -16.55 -11.91
CA TYR A 132 -21.40 -17.66 -11.19
C TYR A 132 -20.46 -18.49 -10.31
N ARG A 133 -19.13 -18.33 -10.46
CA ARG A 133 -18.11 -18.93 -9.59
C ARG A 133 -17.66 -17.99 -8.47
N LEU A 134 -18.10 -16.73 -8.48
CA LEU A 134 -17.84 -15.77 -7.41
C LEU A 134 -18.89 -15.97 -6.32
N VAL A 135 -18.48 -16.65 -5.24
CA VAL A 135 -19.33 -16.92 -4.07
C VAL A 135 -19.27 -15.76 -3.06
N ASP A 136 -18.09 -15.14 -2.92
CA ASP A 136 -17.84 -13.98 -2.06
C ASP A 136 -16.68 -13.16 -2.65
N THR A 137 -16.70 -11.84 -2.47
CA THR A 137 -15.63 -10.91 -2.85
C THR A 137 -15.01 -10.19 -1.65
N ASN A 138 -15.56 -10.40 -0.43
CA ASN A 138 -14.99 -9.87 0.79
C ASN A 138 -13.58 -10.45 1.01
N GLY A 139 -12.63 -9.58 1.35
CA GLY A 139 -11.24 -9.99 1.59
C GLY A 139 -10.45 -10.34 0.33
N ALA A 140 -10.99 -10.17 -0.88
CA ALA A 140 -10.26 -10.43 -2.12
C ALA A 140 -8.96 -9.60 -2.22
N GLY A 141 -8.95 -8.39 -1.65
CA GLY A 141 -7.76 -7.54 -1.55
C GLY A 141 -6.78 -7.92 -0.43
N ASP A 142 -7.21 -8.68 0.58
CA ASP A 142 -6.33 -9.22 1.62
C ASP A 142 -5.69 -10.55 1.18
N ALA A 143 -6.33 -11.26 0.24
CA ALA A 143 -5.86 -12.52 -0.32
C ALA A 143 -4.90 -12.36 -1.51
N SER A 144 -4.86 -11.18 -2.12
CA SER A 144 -4.06 -10.83 -3.29
C SER A 144 -2.62 -10.46 -2.97
#